data_AF-A0A645JGI1-F1
#
_entry.id   AF-A0A645JGI1-F1
#
_cell.length_a   1.000
_cell.length_b   1.000
_cell.length_c   1.000
_cell.angle_alpha   90.00
_cell.angle_beta   90.00
_cell.angle_gamma   90.00
#
_symmetry.space_group_name_H-M   'P 1'
#
loop_
_entity.id
_entity.type
_entity.pdbx_description
1 polymer ?
#
loop_
_entity_poly.entity_id
_entity_poly.type
_entity_poly.pdbx_seq_one_letter_code
_entity_poly.pdbx_strand_id
1 'polypeptide(L)' 'MCAGTAYWANIGRVVYGMSEHQLLQETGNHAENPTMSVPSRYVFDHCQKPVELIGPVEEIIAETVAMQRSFWATRGG' A
#
# COMPACT_ATOMS: atom_id res chain seq x y z
N MET A 1 -7.62 -5.29 -0.52
CA MET A 1 -7.78 -6.53 0.28
C MET A 1 -7.22 -6.37 1.70
N CYS A 2 -5.91 -6.11 1.85
CA CYS A 2 -5.24 -6.09 3.16
C CYS A 2 -5.86 -5.14 4.20
N ALA A 3 -6.34 -3.96 3.79
CA ALA A 3 -7.06 -3.05 4.69
C ALA A 3 -8.30 -3.70 5.33
N GLY A 4 -9.09 -4.44 4.55
CA GLY A 4 -10.24 -5.19 5.06
C GLY A 4 -9.83 -6.30 6.02
N THR A 5 -8.74 -7.01 5.71
CA THR A 5 -8.18 -8.04 6.62
C THR A 5 -7.73 -7.44 7.94
N ALA A 6 -7.02 -6.30 7.92
CA ALA A 6 -6.59 -5.61 9.14
C ALA A 6 -7.79 -5.23 10.02
N TYR A 7 -8.86 -4.70 9.41
CA TYR A 7 -10.11 -4.41 10.10
C TYR A 7 -10.73 -5.65 10.75
N TRP A 8 -10.87 -6.76 10.02
CA TRP A 8 -11.47 -7.99 10.55
C TRP A 8 -10.62 -8.64 11.65
N ALA A 9 -9.29 -8.54 11.54
CA ALA A 9 -8.34 -9.05 12.52
C ALA A 9 -8.21 -8.18 13.80
N ASN A 10 -9.00 -7.11 13.94
CA ASN A 10 -8.90 -6.15 15.06
C ASN A 10 -7.52 -5.46 15.17
N ILE A 11 -6.85 -5.22 14.05
CA ILE A 11 -5.64 -4.39 14.03
C ILE A 11 -6.08 -2.92 14.09
N GLY A 12 -5.88 -2.28 15.24
CA GLY A 12 -6.34 -0.91 15.49
C GLY A 12 -5.45 0.20 14.94
N ARG A 13 -4.22 -0.11 14.52
CA ARG A 13 -3.27 0.87 13.97
C ARG A 13 -2.47 0.28 12.81
N VAL A 14 -2.39 1.02 11.71
CA VAL A 14 -1.58 0.69 10.54
C VAL A 14 -0.68 1.88 10.23
N VAL A 15 0.63 1.61 10.15
CA VAL A 15 1.64 2.57 9.72
C VAL A 15 2.20 2.11 8.38
N TYR A 16 2.28 2.99 7.39
CA TYR A 16 2.73 2.62 6.05
C TYR A 16 3.76 3.60 5.49
N GLY A 17 4.66 3.09 4.64
CA GLY A 17 5.75 3.87 4.03
C GLY A 17 5.50 4.31 2.60
N MET A 18 4.52 3.74 1.90
CA MET A 18 4.25 4.07 0.50
C MET A 18 2.78 3.85 0.16
N SER A 19 2.20 4.76 -0.62
CA SER A 19 0.82 4.65 -1.11
C SER A 19 0.69 3.64 -2.26
N GLU A 20 -0.52 3.10 -2.43
CA GLU A 20 -0.87 2.29 -3.63
C GLU A 20 -0.70 3.06 -4.95
N HIS A 21 -0.86 4.39 -4.93
CA HIS A 21 -0.62 5.22 -6.11
C HIS A 21 0.87 5.23 -6.49
N GLN A 22 1.77 5.37 -5.51
CA GLN A 22 3.21 5.25 -5.73
C GLN A 22 3.60 3.84 -6.18
N LEU A 23 3.01 2.80 -5.57
CA LEU A 23 3.24 1.42 -6.02
C LEU A 23 2.86 1.24 -7.49
N LEU A 24 1.71 1.78 -7.91
CA LEU A 24 1.28 1.72 -9.31
C LEU A 24 2.27 2.38 -10.27
N GLN A 25 2.99 3.43 -9.85
CA GLN A 25 4.04 4.03 -10.68
C GLN A 25 5.23 3.09 -10.87
N GLU A 26 5.54 2.27 -9.86
CA GLU A 26 6.66 1.32 -9.92
C GLU A 26 6.28 0.01 -10.64
N THR A 27 5.00 -0.39 -10.62
CA THR A 27 4.51 -1.61 -11.27
C THR A 27 3.95 -1.40 -12.66
N GLY A 28 3.28 -0.28 -12.94
CA GLY A 28 2.57 -0.06 -14.20
C GLY A 28 1.53 -1.15 -14.49
N ASN A 29 1.53 -1.66 -15.73
CA ASN A 29 0.63 -2.74 -16.17
C ASN A 29 1.28 -4.14 -16.08
N HIS A 30 2.11 -4.39 -15.05
CA HIS A 30 2.83 -5.64 -14.89
C HIS A 30 1.87 -6.83 -14.70
N ALA A 31 2.03 -7.89 -15.49
CA ALA A 31 1.13 -9.04 -15.47
C ALA A 31 1.11 -9.79 -14.13
N GLU A 32 2.25 -9.87 -13.42
CA GLU A 32 2.31 -10.52 -12.10
C GLU A 32 1.55 -9.75 -11.01
N ASN A 33 1.38 -8.43 -11.15
CA ASN A 33 0.73 -7.62 -10.14
C ASN A 33 -0.08 -6.49 -10.79
N PRO A 34 -1.33 -6.77 -11.21
CA PRO A 34 -2.25 -5.78 -11.76
C PRO A 34 -2.67 -4.80 -10.64
N THR A 35 -1.79 -3.85 -10.37
CA THR A 35 -1.87 -3.00 -9.19
C THR A 35 -3.09 -2.09 -9.27
N MET A 36 -3.90 -2.09 -8.22
CA MET A 36 -5.05 -1.20 -8.10
C MET A 36 -4.68 0.02 -7.28
N SER A 37 -4.79 1.23 -7.84
CA SER A 37 -4.59 2.47 -7.07
C SER A 37 -5.81 2.79 -6.18
N VAL A 38 -6.07 1.95 -5.17
CA VAL A 38 -7.16 2.12 -4.18
C VAL A 38 -6.56 2.40 -2.80
N PRO A 39 -6.76 3.61 -2.22
CA PRO A 39 -6.23 3.93 -0.90
C PRO A 39 -6.83 3.06 0.21
N SER A 40 -6.00 2.56 1.14
CA SER A 40 -6.49 1.87 2.35
C SER A 40 -7.42 2.75 3.19
N ARG A 41 -7.20 4.07 3.18
CA ARG A 41 -8.07 5.06 3.85
C ARG A 41 -9.53 4.94 3.39
N TYR A 42 -9.74 4.77 2.08
CA TYR A 42 -11.09 4.57 1.54
C TYR A 42 -11.77 3.36 2.18
N VAL A 43 -11.06 2.24 2.36
CA VAL A 43 -11.64 1.06 3.02
C VAL A 43 -11.95 1.33 4.49
N PHE A 44 -11.02 1.96 5.22
CA PHE A 44 -11.20 2.24 6.65
C PHE A 44 -12.30 3.26 6.94
N ASP A 45 -12.48 4.26 6.07
CA ASP A 45 -13.57 5.25 6.19
C ASP A 45 -14.97 4.61 6.05
N HIS A 46 -15.06 3.40 5.49
CA HIS A 46 -16.29 2.63 5.34
C HIS A 46 -16.41 1.47 6.36
N CYS A 47 -15.51 1.39 7.33
CA CYS A 47 -15.52 0.38 8.39
C CYS A 47 -16.28 0.85 9.64
N GLN A 48 -16.74 -0.08 10.49
CA GLN A 48 -17.49 0.25 11.72
C GLN A 48 -16.60 0.45 12.96
N LYS A 49 -15.38 -0.10 12.94
CA LYS A 49 -14.39 -0.01 14.02
C LYS A 49 -13.30 0.96 13.59
N PRO A 50 -12.82 1.84 14.48
CA PRO A 50 -11.75 2.76 14.14
C PRO A 50 -10.46 1.99 13.84
N VAL A 51 -9.78 2.37 12.78
CA VAL A 51 -8.41 1.96 12.46
C VAL A 51 -7.60 3.22 12.26
N GLU A 52 -6.60 3.43 13.11
CA GLU A 52 -5.68 4.56 13.00
C GLU A 52 -4.71 4.31 11.84
N LEU A 53 -4.87 5.05 10.75
CA LEU A 53 -4.00 4.96 9.59
C LEU A 53 -3.01 6.13 9.57
N ILE A 54 -1.73 5.80 9.78
CA ILE A 54 -0.62 6.75 9.88
C ILE A 54 0.29 6.59 8.66
N GLY A 55 0.53 7.70 7.96
CA GLY A 55 1.48 7.77 6.86
C GLY A 55 0.88 8.32 5.55
N PRO A 56 1.65 8.26 4.44
CA PRO A 56 2.96 7.62 4.37
C PRO A 56 3.98 8.32 5.28
N VAL A 57 4.84 7.55 5.95
CA VAL A 57 5.89 8.09 6.84
C VAL A 57 7.05 8.61 5.98
N GLU A 58 7.25 9.93 5.95
CA GLU A 58 8.14 10.65 5.03
C GLU A 58 9.56 10.07 5.02
N GLU A 59 10.09 9.75 6.20
CA GLU A 59 11.46 9.28 6.41
C GLU A 59 11.75 7.95 5.70
N ILE A 60 10.74 7.15 5.39
CA ILE A 60 10.88 5.83 4.75
C ILE A 60 10.29 5.77 3.35
N ILE A 61 9.70 6.85 2.83
CA ILE A 61 9.09 6.85 1.49
C ILE A 61 10.13 6.51 0.43
N ALA A 62 11.25 7.24 0.43
CA ALA A 62 12.29 7.09 -0.58
C ALA A 62 12.89 5.67 -0.60
N GLU A 63 13.15 5.10 0.58
CA GLU A 63 13.66 3.74 0.73
C GLU A 63 12.64 2.71 0.24
N THR A 64 11.37 2.85 0.62
CA THR A 64 10.30 1.93 0.21
C THR A 64 10.09 1.95 -1.30
N VAL A 65 10.09 3.14 -1.92
CA VAL A 65 9.98 3.30 -3.38
C VAL A 65 11.18 2.68 -4.09
N ALA A 66 12.41 2.94 -3.62
CA ALA A 66 13.62 2.39 -4.23
C ALA A 66 13.64 0.85 -4.17
N MET A 67 13.17 0.27 -3.06
CA MET A 67 13.01 -1.18 -2.92
C MET A 67 12.02 -1.74 -3.95
N GLN A 68 10.84 -1.12 -4.09
CA GLN A 68 9.81 -1.57 -5.04
C GLN A 68 10.31 -1.44 -6.48
N ARG A 69 10.90 -0.30 -6.84
CA ARG A 69 11.50 -0.09 -8.16
C ARG A 69 12.50 -1.17 -8.52
N SER A 70 13.42 -1.46 -7.60
CA SER A 70 14.46 -2.48 -7.81
C SER A 70 13.87 -3.87 -7.98
N PHE A 71 12.86 -4.21 -7.16
CA PHE A 71 12.17 -5.49 -7.25
C PHE A 71 11.49 -5.67 -8.62
N TRP A 72 10.68 -4.70 -9.04
CA TRP A 72 9.92 -4.79 -10.30
C TRP A 72 10.81 -4.68 -11.55
N ALA A 73 11.93 -3.93 -11.49
CA ALA A 73 12.89 -3.86 -12.59
C ALA A 73 13.52 -5.22 -12.94
N THR A 74 13.64 -6.14 -11.97
CA THR A 74 14.19 -7.49 -12.21
C THR A 74 13.17 -8.54 -12.60
N ARG A 75 11.88 -8.19 -12.57
CA ARG A 75 10.76 -9.11 -12.86
C ARG A 75 10.01 -8.76 -14.14
N GLY A 76 10.44 -7.73 -14.86
CA GLY A 76 9.89 -7.37 -16.16
C GLY A 76 10.07 -8.49 -17.18
N GLY A 77 8.96 -8.91 -17.79
CA GLY A 77 8.92 -9.88 -18.90
C GLY A 77 9.53 -9.36 -20.20
#